data_AF-A0A5B1BKC0-F1
#
_entry.id   AF-A0A5B1BKC0-F1
#
_cell.length_a   1.000
_cell.length_b   1.000
_cell.length_c   1.000
_cell.angle_alpha   90.00
_cell.angle_beta   90.00
_cell.angle_gamma   90.00
#
_symmetry.space_group_name_H-M   'P 1'
#
loop_
_entity.id
_entity.type
_entity.pdbx_description
1 polymer ?
#
loop_
_entity_poly.entity_id
_entity_poly.type
_entity_poly.pdbx_seq_one_letter_code
_entity_poly.pdbx_strand_id
1 'polypeptide(L)'
;MRVWFAAVGAALMVGGCSTTITGTAVKAPASGGGDGVDVALLDTGNYPTTPRAGLGVAGSASEGATLEAHRLASNVVGPWQADATLTEAEQLNTIVVKSSDALNQLLGKPVGDGTVGHHFVIGFTSARHNATGRYQGLANFVLRFPSADDAAAAARDMAAKSATMTLGDNPVATQPLAIPRYPGSA
;
A
#
# COMPACT_ATOMS: atom_id res chain seq x y z
N MET A 1 33.64 54.76 38.16
CA MET A 1 35.09 55.00 38.21
C MET A 1 35.80 53.69 37.87
N ARG A 2 36.44 53.65 36.70
CA ARG A 2 37.67 52.91 36.33
C ARG A 2 37.83 51.39 36.64
N VAL A 3 37.74 50.59 35.54
CA VAL A 3 38.72 49.59 34.98
C VAL A 3 39.01 48.34 35.87
N TRP A 4 39.07 47.07 35.44
CA TRP A 4 39.92 46.41 34.41
C TRP A 4 39.41 45.01 34.03
N PHE A 5 39.64 44.64 32.77
CA PHE A 5 39.53 43.28 32.21
C PHE A 5 40.67 42.37 32.69
N ALA A 6 40.40 41.07 32.88
CA ALA A 6 41.39 40.01 32.70
C ALA A 6 40.68 38.67 32.42
N ALA A 7 41.09 38.00 31.33
CA ALA A 7 40.54 36.77 30.79
C ALA A 7 41.41 35.56 31.15
N VAL A 8 40.81 34.40 31.47
CA VAL A 8 41.34 33.02 31.34
C VAL A 8 40.09 32.11 31.40
N GLY A 9 39.76 31.15 30.55
CA GLY A 9 40.49 30.36 29.56
C GLY A 9 40.10 28.89 29.78
N ALA A 10 39.31 28.29 28.87
CA ALA A 10 39.18 26.83 28.68
C ALA A 10 38.26 26.53 27.49
N ALA A 11 38.77 26.71 26.26
CA ALA A 11 38.16 26.12 25.09
C ALA A 11 38.50 24.62 25.09
N LEU A 12 37.54 23.78 25.47
CA LEU A 12 37.64 22.32 25.38
C LEU A 12 37.71 21.93 23.90
N MET A 13 38.91 21.61 23.43
CA MET A 13 39.12 21.06 22.09
C MET A 13 38.54 19.64 22.03
N VAL A 14 37.47 19.49 21.27
CA VAL A 14 36.97 18.19 20.80
C VAL A 14 37.94 17.69 19.73
N GLY A 15 39.05 17.09 20.17
CA GLY A 15 39.96 16.35 19.29
C GLY A 15 39.32 15.02 18.89
N GLY A 16 38.45 15.03 17.89
CA GLY A 16 38.02 13.79 17.23
C GLY A 16 39.23 13.13 16.57
N CYS A 17 39.47 11.85 16.88
CA CYS A 17 40.46 11.01 16.21
C CYS A 17 40.07 10.75 14.75
N SER A 18 40.11 11.78 13.91
CA SER A 18 39.96 11.67 12.47
C SER A 18 41.34 11.66 11.85
N THR A 19 41.87 10.47 11.57
CA THR A 19 43.02 10.34 10.68
C THR A 19 42.48 10.35 9.25
N THR A 20 42.63 11.46 8.53
CA THR A 20 42.36 11.51 7.09
C THR A 20 43.60 11.04 6.35
N ILE A 21 43.52 9.87 5.69
CA ILE A 21 44.52 9.45 4.73
C ILE A 21 44.29 10.25 3.45
N THR A 22 45.28 11.04 3.02
CA THR A 22 45.24 11.73 1.74
C THR A 22 45.34 10.69 0.63
N GLY A 23 44.25 10.44 -0.09
CA GLY A 23 44.22 9.53 -1.22
C GLY A 23 43.22 10.03 -2.27
N THR A 24 43.64 10.05 -3.53
CA THR A 24 42.72 10.24 -4.66
C THR A 24 42.17 8.88 -5.05
N ALA A 25 40.85 8.71 -4.99
CA ALA A 25 40.21 7.48 -5.45
C ALA A 25 40.46 7.30 -6.96
N VAL A 26 41.20 6.27 -7.32
CA VAL A 26 41.42 5.87 -8.72
C VAL A 26 40.45 4.74 -9.03
N LYS A 27 39.62 4.88 -10.06
CA LYS A 27 38.78 3.77 -10.53
C LYS A 27 39.68 2.63 -11.02
N ALA A 28 39.40 1.41 -10.57
CA ALA A 28 40.04 0.23 -11.14
C ALA A 28 39.81 0.19 -12.67
N PRO A 29 40.80 -0.26 -13.47
CA PRO A 29 40.58 -0.47 -14.90
C PRO A 29 39.40 -1.42 -15.09
N ALA A 30 38.38 -1.02 -15.84
CA ALA A 30 37.17 -1.81 -15.99
C ALA A 30 37.46 -3.13 -16.74
N SER A 31 37.49 -4.25 -16.02
CA SER A 31 37.49 -5.59 -16.59
C SER A 31 36.05 -6.12 -16.74
N GLY A 32 35.40 -5.80 -17.85
CA GLY A 32 34.51 -6.77 -18.52
C GLY A 32 33.03 -6.89 -18.13
N GLY A 33 32.42 -5.93 -17.43
CA GLY A 33 30.96 -5.86 -17.22
C GLY A 33 30.31 -4.72 -18.03
N GLY A 34 29.08 -4.90 -18.53
CA GLY A 34 28.37 -3.93 -19.40
C GLY A 34 28.11 -2.54 -18.79
N ASP A 35 28.35 -2.38 -17.49
CA ASP A 35 28.23 -1.15 -16.69
C ASP A 35 29.55 -0.71 -16.03
N GLY A 36 30.67 -1.40 -16.34
CA GLY A 36 31.99 -1.11 -15.76
C GLY A 36 32.17 -1.60 -14.32
N VAL A 37 31.23 -2.40 -13.78
CA VAL A 37 31.39 -3.08 -12.49
C VAL A 37 32.18 -4.37 -12.68
N ASP A 38 33.27 -4.52 -11.94
CA ASP A 38 33.98 -5.79 -11.82
C ASP A 38 33.31 -6.63 -10.72
N VAL A 39 32.43 -7.55 -11.13
CA VAL A 39 31.68 -8.43 -10.23
C VAL A 39 32.59 -9.35 -9.41
N ALA A 40 33.83 -9.59 -9.84
CA ALA A 40 34.78 -10.42 -9.10
C ALA A 40 35.40 -9.68 -7.91
N LEU A 41 35.30 -8.34 -7.88
CA LEU A 41 35.74 -7.50 -6.75
C LEU A 41 34.62 -7.23 -5.74
N LEU A 42 33.38 -7.66 -6.01
CA LEU A 42 32.28 -7.48 -5.07
C LEU A 42 32.39 -8.51 -3.94
N ASP A 43 32.64 -8.02 -2.73
CA ASP A 43 32.62 -8.82 -1.51
C ASP A 43 31.24 -8.71 -0.86
N THR A 44 30.52 -9.82 -0.81
CA THR A 44 29.20 -9.91 -0.15
C THR A 44 29.31 -10.19 1.34
N GLY A 45 30.52 -10.35 1.88
CA GLY A 45 30.76 -10.75 3.26
C GLY A 45 29.99 -12.03 3.61
N ASN A 46 29.37 -12.04 4.79
CA ASN A 46 28.60 -13.18 5.27
C ASN A 46 27.16 -13.25 4.72
N TYR A 47 26.79 -12.40 3.75
CA TYR A 47 25.46 -12.46 3.14
C TYR A 47 25.37 -13.67 2.19
N PRO A 48 24.34 -14.53 2.34
CA PRO A 48 24.14 -15.63 1.41
C PRO A 48 23.82 -15.09 0.02
N THR A 49 24.64 -15.46 -0.95
CA THR A 49 24.48 -15.10 -2.37
C THR A 49 23.64 -16.12 -3.14
N THR A 50 23.46 -17.31 -2.56
CA THR A 50 22.54 -18.32 -3.10
C THR A 50 21.10 -17.84 -2.94
N PRO A 51 20.32 -17.76 -4.03
CA PRO A 51 18.90 -17.45 -3.94
C PRO A 51 18.20 -18.41 -2.97
N ARG A 52 17.26 -17.89 -2.18
CA ARG A 52 16.39 -18.77 -1.38
C ARG A 52 15.64 -19.73 -2.30
N ALA A 53 15.38 -20.93 -1.80
CA ALA A 53 14.44 -21.84 -2.45
C ALA A 53 13.10 -21.12 -2.68
N GLY A 54 12.46 -21.40 -3.82
CA GLY A 54 11.14 -20.84 -4.12
C GLY A 54 10.14 -21.18 -3.00
N LEU A 55 9.18 -20.29 -2.75
CA LEU A 55 8.20 -20.43 -1.66
C LEU A 55 7.25 -21.63 -1.81
N GLY A 56 7.31 -22.34 -2.95
CA GLY A 56 6.42 -23.45 -3.29
C GLY A 56 5.16 -23.00 -4.02
N VAL A 57 4.31 -23.98 -4.37
CA VAL A 57 2.95 -23.75 -4.85
C VAL A 57 2.01 -23.54 -3.66
N ALA A 58 1.05 -22.63 -3.80
CA ALA A 58 0.14 -22.20 -2.73
C ALA A 58 -0.85 -23.28 -2.22
N GLY A 59 -0.69 -24.55 -2.61
CA GLY A 59 -1.65 -25.61 -2.34
C GLY A 59 -2.86 -25.51 -3.25
N SER A 60 -4.00 -25.10 -2.69
CA SER A 60 -5.27 -24.94 -3.39
C SER A 60 -5.46 -23.54 -4.00
N ALA A 61 -6.42 -23.40 -4.92
CA ALA A 61 -6.76 -22.10 -5.51
C ALA A 61 -7.24 -21.07 -4.47
N SER A 62 -7.96 -21.50 -3.44
CA SER A 62 -8.46 -20.60 -2.37
C SER A 62 -7.35 -20.14 -1.43
N GLU A 63 -6.37 -20.99 -1.15
CA GLU A 63 -5.15 -20.62 -0.42
C GLU A 63 -4.31 -19.64 -1.23
N GLY A 64 -4.12 -19.91 -2.53
CA GLY A 64 -3.46 -18.99 -3.45
C GLY A 64 -4.15 -17.63 -3.56
N ALA A 65 -5.49 -17.62 -3.65
CA ALA A 65 -6.27 -16.38 -3.65
C ALA A 65 -6.10 -15.59 -2.34
N THR A 66 -6.06 -16.26 -1.19
CA THR A 66 -5.85 -15.61 0.10
C THR A 66 -4.45 -14.99 0.20
N LEU A 67 -3.41 -15.68 -0.26
CA LEU A 67 -2.06 -15.12 -0.36
C LEU A 67 -2.02 -13.90 -1.29
N GLU A 68 -2.72 -13.96 -2.41
CA GLU A 68 -2.82 -12.82 -3.32
C GLU A 68 -3.53 -11.62 -2.67
N ALA A 69 -4.57 -11.83 -1.85
CA ALA A 69 -5.18 -10.72 -1.11
C ALA A 69 -4.22 -10.07 -0.10
N HIS A 70 -3.35 -10.83 0.55
CA HIS A 70 -2.29 -10.24 1.37
C HIS A 70 -1.31 -9.41 0.53
N ARG A 71 -1.02 -9.82 -0.71
CA ARG A 71 -0.22 -9.02 -1.65
C ARG A 71 -0.98 -7.76 -2.09
N LEU A 72 -2.31 -7.86 -2.29
CA LEU A 72 -3.16 -6.70 -2.58
C LEU A 72 -3.16 -5.69 -1.44
N ALA A 73 -3.05 -6.12 -0.18
CA ALA A 73 -3.02 -5.22 0.99
C ALA A 73 -1.95 -4.12 0.87
N SER A 74 -0.80 -4.42 0.25
CA SER A 74 0.27 -3.43 0.03
C SER A 74 -0.08 -2.36 -1.02
N ASN A 75 -1.17 -2.55 -1.76
CA ASN A 75 -1.68 -1.66 -2.80
C ASN A 75 -3.01 -1.00 -2.41
N VAL A 76 -3.50 -1.23 -1.19
CA VAL A 76 -4.73 -0.60 -0.69
C VAL A 76 -4.37 0.64 0.11
N VAL A 77 -4.84 1.79 -0.35
CA VAL A 77 -4.67 3.06 0.37
C VAL A 77 -5.45 3.01 1.67
N GLY A 78 -4.80 3.35 2.78
CA GLY A 78 -5.46 3.56 4.06
C GLY A 78 -6.29 4.84 4.03
N PRO A 79 -7.51 4.86 4.57
CA PRO A 79 -8.36 6.06 4.58
C PRO A 79 -7.68 7.33 5.13
N TRP A 80 -6.81 7.20 6.13
CA TRP A 80 -6.04 8.31 6.71
C TRP A 80 -5.08 8.99 5.72
N GLN A 81 -4.71 8.30 4.63
CA GLN A 81 -3.87 8.86 3.57
C GLN A 81 -4.68 9.75 2.62
N ALA A 82 -6.00 9.55 2.53
CA ALA A 82 -6.91 10.40 1.77
C ALA A 82 -7.42 11.56 2.63
N ASP A 83 -7.74 11.30 3.90
CA ASP A 83 -8.18 12.30 4.88
C ASP A 83 -7.60 11.96 6.26
N ALA A 84 -6.71 12.82 6.76
CA ALA A 84 -5.98 12.60 8.00
C ALA A 84 -6.86 12.52 9.26
N THR A 85 -8.14 12.89 9.17
CA THR A 85 -9.10 12.78 10.28
C THR A 85 -9.69 11.37 10.44
N LEU A 86 -9.52 10.50 9.44
CA LEU A 86 -10.07 9.13 9.41
C LEU A 86 -9.13 8.13 10.11
N THR A 87 -9.07 8.21 11.44
CA THR A 87 -8.14 7.43 12.27
C THR A 87 -8.77 6.25 12.99
N GLU A 88 -10.09 6.27 13.20
CA GLU A 88 -10.78 5.27 14.02
C GLU A 88 -11.14 4.03 13.22
N ALA A 89 -11.02 2.87 13.84
CA ALA A 89 -11.32 1.59 13.21
C ALA A 89 -12.82 1.46 12.92
N GLU A 90 -13.15 1.09 11.68
CA GLU A 90 -14.49 0.57 11.38
C GLU A 90 -14.73 -0.82 11.98
N GLN A 91 -16.01 -1.16 12.19
CA GLN A 91 -16.39 -2.47 12.75
C GLN A 91 -15.91 -3.64 11.87
N LEU A 92 -15.90 -3.43 10.55
CA LEU A 92 -15.27 -4.32 9.57
C LEU A 92 -14.25 -3.50 8.77
N ASN A 93 -13.01 -3.45 9.26
CA ASN A 93 -12.01 -2.51 8.76
C ASN A 93 -11.04 -3.07 7.72
N THR A 94 -10.40 -4.20 7.96
CA THR A 94 -9.24 -4.66 7.18
C THR A 94 -9.27 -6.16 7.03
N ILE A 95 -9.92 -6.61 5.96
CA ILE A 95 -10.19 -8.03 5.74
C ILE A 95 -9.97 -8.43 4.28
N VAL A 96 -9.66 -9.72 4.10
CA VAL A 96 -9.72 -10.38 2.80
C VAL A 96 -11.18 -10.59 2.41
N VAL A 97 -11.54 -10.15 1.21
CA VAL A 97 -12.90 -10.27 0.66
C VAL A 97 -12.93 -11.48 -0.28
N LYS A 98 -13.67 -12.51 0.12
CA LYS A 98 -13.62 -13.84 -0.53
C LYS A 98 -14.75 -14.14 -1.50
N SER A 99 -15.82 -13.35 -1.50
CA SER A 99 -17.01 -13.60 -2.32
C SER A 99 -17.84 -12.35 -2.56
N SER A 100 -18.78 -12.45 -3.53
CA SER A 100 -19.86 -11.48 -3.75
C SER A 100 -20.68 -11.24 -2.48
N ASP A 101 -20.97 -12.29 -1.70
CA ASP A 101 -21.70 -12.15 -0.44
C ASP A 101 -20.92 -11.37 0.61
N ALA A 102 -19.60 -11.58 0.69
CA ALA A 102 -18.75 -10.78 1.55
C ALA A 102 -18.75 -9.31 1.12
N LEU A 103 -18.76 -9.01 -0.18
CA LEU A 103 -18.93 -7.65 -0.68
C LEU A 103 -20.29 -7.07 -0.28
N ASN A 104 -21.39 -7.82 -0.40
CA ASN A 104 -22.71 -7.34 0.04
C ASN A 104 -22.77 -7.03 1.54
N GLN A 105 -22.07 -7.81 2.38
CA GLN A 105 -21.99 -7.54 3.81
C GLN A 105 -21.21 -6.26 4.13
N LEU A 106 -20.24 -5.88 3.29
CA LEU A 106 -19.35 -4.73 3.52
C LEU A 106 -19.82 -3.45 2.83
N LEU A 107 -20.32 -3.55 1.60
CA LEU A 107 -20.75 -2.43 0.75
C LEU A 107 -22.26 -2.20 0.78
N GLY A 108 -23.02 -3.14 1.36
CA GLY A 108 -24.47 -3.18 1.26
C GLY A 108 -24.95 -3.97 0.05
N LYS A 109 -26.03 -4.75 0.24
CA LYS A 109 -26.71 -5.44 -0.85
C LYS A 109 -27.50 -4.41 -1.69
N PRO A 110 -27.52 -4.51 -3.04
CA PRO A 110 -26.99 -5.57 -3.89
C PRO A 110 -25.65 -5.26 -4.56
N VAL A 111 -24.81 -4.40 -3.98
CA VAL A 111 -23.58 -3.93 -4.65
C VAL A 111 -22.64 -5.08 -5.02
N GLY A 112 -22.43 -6.02 -4.10
CA GLY A 112 -21.56 -7.18 -4.32
C GLY A 112 -22.04 -8.09 -5.46
N ASP A 113 -23.35 -8.17 -5.67
CA ASP A 113 -23.96 -9.00 -6.73
C ASP A 113 -23.50 -8.56 -8.13
N GLY A 114 -23.00 -7.32 -8.28
CA GLY A 114 -22.37 -6.84 -9.51
C GLY A 114 -21.07 -7.55 -9.88
N THR A 115 -20.51 -8.39 -9.02
CA THR A 115 -19.33 -9.23 -9.33
C THR A 115 -19.70 -10.62 -9.85
N VAL A 116 -20.97 -11.02 -9.74
CA VAL A 116 -21.44 -12.34 -10.18
C VAL A 116 -21.36 -12.43 -11.70
N GLY A 117 -20.75 -13.51 -12.20
CA GLY A 117 -20.55 -13.74 -13.64
C GLY A 117 -19.26 -13.11 -14.21
N HIS A 118 -18.52 -12.33 -13.42
CA HIS A 118 -17.29 -11.65 -13.86
C HIS A 118 -16.02 -12.26 -13.26
N HIS A 119 -16.05 -13.53 -12.85
CA HIS A 119 -14.87 -14.27 -12.39
C HIS A 119 -14.10 -13.58 -11.23
N PHE A 120 -14.81 -13.01 -10.25
CA PHE A 120 -14.19 -12.42 -9.07
C PHE A 120 -13.25 -13.42 -8.38
N VAL A 121 -11.97 -13.05 -8.23
CA VAL A 121 -10.94 -13.93 -7.67
C VAL A 121 -10.83 -13.72 -6.17
N ILE A 122 -10.55 -12.48 -5.77
CA ILE A 122 -10.34 -12.09 -4.37
C ILE A 122 -10.31 -10.57 -4.25
N GLY A 123 -10.56 -10.04 -3.05
CA GLY A 123 -10.36 -8.62 -2.74
C GLY A 123 -9.72 -8.39 -1.38
N PHE A 124 -9.40 -7.13 -1.12
CA PHE A 124 -8.95 -6.64 0.18
C PHE A 124 -9.55 -5.27 0.45
N THR A 125 -9.86 -5.00 1.71
CA THR A 125 -10.44 -3.71 2.14
C THR A 125 -9.62 -3.04 3.23
N SER A 126 -9.67 -1.70 3.28
CA SER A 126 -9.21 -0.89 4.41
C SER A 126 -10.26 0.19 4.71
N ALA A 127 -10.77 0.25 5.94
CA ALA A 127 -11.79 1.19 6.34
C ALA A 127 -11.53 1.85 7.71
N ARG A 128 -11.93 3.13 7.80
CA ARG A 128 -11.82 3.98 8.99
C ARG A 128 -12.93 5.04 9.00
N HIS A 129 -13.21 5.60 10.17
CA HIS A 129 -14.04 6.79 10.34
C HIS A 129 -13.35 7.87 11.19
N ASN A 130 -13.97 9.03 11.26
CA ASN A 130 -13.54 10.15 12.09
C ASN A 130 -13.96 9.99 13.56
N ALA A 131 -13.07 10.36 14.49
CA ALA A 131 -13.35 10.21 15.92
C ALA A 131 -14.49 11.10 16.45
N THR A 132 -14.69 12.28 15.85
CA THR A 132 -15.60 13.31 16.37
C THR A 132 -16.32 14.06 15.28
N GLY A 133 -17.50 14.62 15.61
CA GLY A 133 -18.30 15.44 14.70
C GLY A 133 -19.35 14.62 13.96
N ARG A 134 -19.75 15.08 12.77
CA ARG A 134 -20.64 14.29 11.90
C ARG A 134 -19.88 13.06 11.43
N TYR A 135 -20.47 11.88 11.59
CA TYR A 135 -19.85 10.63 11.17
C TYR A 135 -19.49 10.67 9.67
N GLN A 136 -18.24 10.34 9.38
CA GLN A 136 -17.68 10.23 8.06
C GLN A 136 -16.78 8.99 8.05
N GLY A 137 -17.19 7.99 7.28
CA GLY A 137 -16.42 6.76 7.06
C GLY A 137 -15.93 6.70 5.62
N LEU A 138 -14.76 6.07 5.42
CA LEU A 138 -14.26 5.71 4.10
C LEU A 138 -13.75 4.28 4.14
N ALA A 139 -14.18 3.49 3.15
CA ALA A 139 -13.72 2.13 2.93
C ALA A 139 -13.16 2.00 1.52
N ASN A 140 -11.89 1.64 1.42
CA ASN A 140 -11.19 1.43 0.16
C ASN A 140 -11.13 -0.06 -0.14
N PHE A 141 -11.56 -0.46 -1.34
CA PHE A 141 -11.55 -1.84 -1.79
C PHE A 141 -10.65 -1.98 -3.03
N VAL A 142 -9.84 -3.04 -3.06
CA VAL A 142 -9.15 -3.49 -4.27
C VAL A 142 -9.58 -4.90 -4.56
N LEU A 143 -10.15 -5.10 -5.74
CA LEU A 143 -10.69 -6.38 -6.21
C LEU A 143 -9.84 -6.88 -7.37
N ARG A 144 -9.59 -8.19 -7.41
CA ARG A 144 -8.84 -8.85 -8.48
C ARG A 144 -9.75 -9.70 -9.33
N PHE A 145 -9.55 -9.56 -10.63
CA PHE A 145 -10.23 -10.27 -11.71
C PHE A 145 -9.18 -10.84 -12.66
N PRO A 146 -9.53 -11.88 -13.45
CA PRO A 146 -8.57 -12.51 -14.35
C PRO A 146 -8.21 -11.64 -15.56
N SER A 147 -9.09 -10.69 -15.94
CA SER A 147 -8.85 -9.78 -17.06
C SER A 147 -9.30 -8.35 -16.76
N ALA A 148 -8.85 -7.41 -17.58
CA ALA A 148 -9.31 -6.02 -17.52
C ALA A 148 -10.79 -5.89 -17.91
N ASP A 149 -11.26 -6.71 -18.85
CA ASP A 149 -12.66 -6.69 -19.32
C ASP A 149 -13.61 -7.17 -18.22
N ASP A 150 -13.25 -8.26 -17.52
CA ASP A 150 -13.99 -8.76 -16.36
C ASP A 150 -14.06 -7.69 -15.24
N ALA A 151 -12.93 -7.03 -14.95
CA ALA A 151 -12.89 -5.96 -13.95
C ALA A 151 -13.78 -4.77 -14.34
N ALA A 152 -13.71 -4.34 -15.59
CA ALA A 152 -14.50 -3.21 -16.10
C ALA A 152 -16.00 -3.54 -16.19
N ALA A 153 -16.36 -4.79 -16.50
CA ALA A 153 -17.74 -5.25 -16.49
C ALA A 153 -18.29 -5.33 -15.05
N ALA A 154 -17.54 -5.92 -14.12
CA ALA A 154 -17.92 -5.96 -12.71
C ALA A 154 -18.10 -4.56 -12.12
N ALA A 155 -17.18 -3.63 -12.39
CA ALA A 155 -17.29 -2.26 -11.89
C ALA A 155 -18.57 -1.55 -12.37
N ARG A 156 -18.91 -1.69 -13.66
CA ARG A 156 -20.16 -1.14 -14.23
C ARG A 156 -21.39 -1.75 -13.59
N ASP A 157 -21.41 -3.07 -13.42
CA ASP A 157 -22.55 -3.76 -12.82
C ASP A 157 -22.70 -3.42 -11.33
N MET A 158 -21.59 -3.34 -10.58
CA MET A 158 -21.61 -2.89 -9.18
C MET A 158 -22.16 -1.46 -9.06
N ALA A 159 -21.76 -0.54 -9.94
CA ALA A 159 -22.28 0.83 -9.96
C ALA A 159 -23.78 0.87 -10.31
N ALA A 160 -24.24 0.06 -11.26
CA ALA A 160 -25.65 -0.06 -11.58
C ALA A 160 -26.47 -0.62 -10.38
N LYS A 161 -25.91 -1.59 -9.65
CA LYS A 161 -26.53 -2.18 -8.45
C LYS A 161 -26.52 -1.23 -7.25
N SER A 162 -25.52 -0.36 -7.11
CA SER A 162 -25.49 0.62 -6.02
C SER A 162 -26.61 1.65 -6.12
N ALA A 163 -27.10 1.93 -7.33
CA ALA A 163 -28.22 2.84 -7.55
C ALA A 163 -29.55 2.38 -6.90
N THR A 164 -29.66 1.09 -6.57
CA THR A 164 -30.85 0.51 -5.92
C THR A 164 -30.58 0.08 -4.47
N MET A 165 -29.50 0.54 -3.86
CA MET A 165 -29.12 0.14 -2.51
C MET A 165 -30.08 0.72 -1.46
N THR A 166 -30.34 -0.06 -0.42
CA THR A 166 -31.13 0.36 0.74
C THR A 166 -30.39 0.07 2.05
N LEU A 167 -30.70 0.85 3.08
CA LEU A 167 -30.35 0.57 4.47
C LEU A 167 -31.65 0.34 5.25
N GLY A 168 -31.99 -0.94 5.46
CA GLY A 168 -33.35 -1.33 5.81
C GLY A 168 -34.30 -1.02 4.66
N ASP A 169 -35.41 -0.36 4.96
CA ASP A 169 -36.40 0.07 3.96
C ASP A 169 -36.08 1.43 3.31
N ASN A 170 -35.00 2.09 3.74
CA ASN A 170 -34.65 3.43 3.27
C ASN A 170 -33.68 3.35 2.09
N PRO A 171 -34.02 3.92 0.91
CA PRO A 171 -33.07 4.05 -0.18
C PRO A 171 -31.84 4.86 0.23
N VAL A 172 -30.66 4.39 -0.17
CA VAL A 172 -29.40 5.11 0.02
C VAL A 172 -28.99 5.69 -1.32
N ALA A 173 -28.91 7.02 -1.38
CA ALA A 173 -28.38 7.69 -2.57
C ALA A 173 -26.89 7.35 -2.72
N THR A 174 -26.54 6.70 -3.82
CA THR A 174 -25.15 6.47 -4.23
C THR A 174 -24.88 7.23 -5.50
N GLN A 175 -23.63 7.70 -5.66
CA GLN A 175 -23.20 8.39 -6.86
C GLN A 175 -21.81 7.88 -7.25
N PRO A 176 -21.59 7.47 -8.51
CA PRO A 176 -20.26 7.21 -9.01
C PRO A 176 -19.38 8.46 -8.89
N LEU A 177 -18.15 8.29 -8.40
CA LEU A 177 -17.19 9.37 -8.25
C LEU A 177 -15.99 9.12 -9.16
N ALA A 178 -15.81 9.99 -10.15
CA ALA A 178 -14.61 9.98 -10.98
C ALA A 178 -13.37 10.27 -10.13
N ILE A 179 -12.33 9.45 -10.28
CA ILE A 179 -11.03 9.70 -9.67
C ILE A 179 -10.25 10.67 -10.55
N PRO A 180 -9.87 11.87 -10.05
CA PRO A 180 -9.13 12.84 -10.83
C PRO A 180 -7.85 12.24 -11.42
N ARG A 181 -7.59 12.50 -12.71
CA ARG A 181 -6.43 11.99 -13.48
C ARG A 181 -6.49 10.50 -13.87
N TYR A 182 -7.61 9.81 -13.63
CA TYR A 182 -7.83 8.43 -14.05
C TYR A 182 -9.10 8.33 -14.93
N PRO A 183 -8.96 8.51 -16.26
CA PRO A 183 -10.08 8.39 -17.19
C PRO A 183 -10.73 6.99 -17.09
N GLY A 184 -12.07 6.93 -17.11
CA GLY A 184 -12.83 5.67 -17.04
C GLY A 184 -13.09 5.13 -15.64
N SER A 185 -12.84 5.93 -14.59
CA SER A 185 -13.12 5.59 -13.19
C SER A 185 -14.54 5.95 -12.70
N ALA A 186 -15.36 6.54 -13.56
CA ALA A 186 -16.74 6.92 -13.28
C ALA A 186 -17.74 5.99 -13.98
#